data_AF-A0A507FN08-F1
#
_entry.id   AF-A0A507FN08-F1
#
_cell.length_a   1.000
_cell.length_b   1.000
_cell.length_c   1.000
_cell.angle_alpha   90.00
_cell.angle_beta   90.00
_cell.angle_gamma   90.00
#
_symmetry.space_group_name_H-M   'P 1'
#
loop_
_entity.id
_entity.type
_entity.pdbx_description
1 polymer ?
#
loop_
_entity_poly.entity_id
_entity_poly.type
_entity_poly.pdbx_seq_one_letter_code
_entity_poly.pdbx_strand_id
1 'polypeptide(L)'
;MSTYFGDHMPKRQYVELAEMYEIGDEWGAKILTQALMRRAMMDVQRIMQIREEKPSLQNLVRSGVVGEAMLENINAAESELELECQDLIAEADLFRDGWGKTILQEAGSFIQLQNQQNQQKAQAQAAAEPQSHAGHSHDHSDPNHSHSHDSTAEANPNITEIEETADDVPELLTKEELAERAAKELLAEEEVNKKKNGGKASKSGKKKK
;
A
#
# COMPACT_ATOMS: atom_id res chain seq x y z
N MET A 1 10.89 27.50 5.47
CA MET A 1 9.44 27.28 5.37
C MET A 1 9.23 25.78 5.38
N SER A 2 8.28 25.28 6.18
CA SER A 2 7.89 23.86 6.12
C SER A 2 7.03 23.64 4.87
N THR A 3 7.27 22.56 4.12
CA THR A 3 6.42 22.14 3.00
C THR A 3 5.12 21.51 3.53
N TYR A 4 4.06 21.47 2.71
CA TYR A 4 2.75 20.94 3.12
C TYR A 4 2.77 19.42 3.38
N PHE A 5 3.36 18.63 2.46
CA PHE A 5 3.39 17.16 2.55
C PHE A 5 4.60 16.60 3.31
N GLY A 6 5.45 17.46 3.88
CA GLY A 6 6.72 17.03 4.45
C GLY A 6 7.69 16.49 3.39
N ASP A 7 8.59 15.59 3.81
CA ASP A 7 9.65 15.04 2.97
C ASP A 7 9.12 14.02 1.94
N HIS A 8 9.71 13.98 0.75
CA HIS A 8 9.34 13.05 -0.32
C HIS A 8 10.33 11.90 -0.40
N MET A 9 10.18 10.93 0.49
CA MET A 9 11.09 9.79 0.61
C MET A 9 11.23 8.97 -0.69
N PRO A 10 10.15 8.58 -1.39
CA PRO A 10 10.27 7.85 -2.66
C PRO A 10 11.03 8.62 -3.74
N LYS A 11 10.86 9.94 -3.82
CA LYS A 11 11.65 10.79 -4.73
C LYS A 11 13.13 10.76 -4.38
N ARG A 12 13.47 10.94 -3.10
CA ARG A 12 14.87 10.89 -2.64
C ARG A 12 15.52 9.56 -3.00
N GLN A 13 14.84 8.45 -2.68
CA GLN A 13 15.34 7.11 -3.00
C GLN A 13 15.54 6.92 -4.49
N TYR A 14 14.62 7.42 -5.33
CA TYR A 14 14.79 7.37 -6.77
C TYR A 14 16.01 8.17 -7.24
N VAL A 15 16.22 9.39 -6.73
CA VAL A 15 17.38 10.22 -7.09
C VAL A 15 18.69 9.53 -6.69
N GLU A 16 18.77 9.00 -5.47
CA GLU A 16 19.92 8.22 -5.00
C GLU A 16 20.20 7.02 -5.90
N LEU A 17 19.16 6.27 -6.30
CA LEU A 17 19.30 5.15 -7.22
C LEU A 17 19.71 5.62 -8.63
N ALA A 18 19.22 6.76 -9.11
CA ALA A 18 19.57 7.32 -10.41
C ALA A 18 21.03 7.80 -10.48
N GLU A 19 21.66 8.12 -9.35
CA GLU A 19 23.10 8.38 -9.28
C GLU A 19 23.93 7.10 -9.40
N MET A 20 23.38 5.97 -8.96
CA MET A 20 24.07 4.67 -8.93
C MET A 20 23.87 3.83 -10.20
N TYR A 21 22.74 3.99 -10.87
CA TYR A 21 22.31 3.15 -11.99
C TYR A 21 21.99 3.98 -13.23
N GLU A 22 22.28 3.43 -14.40
CA GLU A 22 21.92 4.05 -15.69
C GLU A 22 20.75 3.29 -16.35
N ILE A 23 19.95 4.02 -17.14
CA ILE A 23 18.81 3.45 -17.89
C ILE A 23 19.29 2.45 -18.96
N GLY A 24 20.53 2.57 -19.44
CA GLY A 24 21.11 1.68 -20.45
C GLY A 24 21.42 0.27 -19.93
N ASP A 25 21.54 0.07 -18.62
CA ASP A 25 21.73 -1.24 -18.00
C ASP A 25 20.38 -1.93 -17.76
N GLU A 26 20.27 -3.22 -18.08
CA GLU A 26 19.00 -3.97 -17.95
C GLU A 26 18.57 -4.08 -16.48
N TRP A 27 19.53 -4.24 -15.57
CA TRP A 27 19.25 -4.34 -14.14
C TRP A 27 18.94 -2.97 -13.53
N GLY A 28 19.76 -1.96 -13.86
CA GLY A 28 19.53 -0.56 -13.51
C GLY A 28 18.15 -0.06 -13.94
N ALA A 29 17.76 -0.30 -15.20
CA ALA A 29 16.46 0.09 -15.72
C ALA A 29 15.30 -0.50 -14.91
N LYS A 30 15.40 -1.78 -14.49
CA LYS A 30 14.35 -2.43 -13.67
C LYS A 30 14.23 -1.78 -12.29
N ILE A 31 15.36 -1.53 -11.63
CA ILE A 31 15.38 -0.87 -10.31
C ILE A 31 14.80 0.53 -10.40
N LEU A 32 15.25 1.32 -11.37
CA LEU A 32 14.79 2.70 -11.55
C LEU A 32 13.32 2.77 -11.95
N THR A 33 12.83 1.86 -12.80
CA THR A 33 11.40 1.75 -13.14
C THR A 33 10.55 1.49 -11.89
N GLN A 34 11.00 0.58 -11.02
CA GLN A 34 10.30 0.28 -9.76
C GLN A 34 10.32 1.47 -8.80
N ALA A 35 11.46 2.15 -8.66
CA ALA A 35 11.58 3.33 -7.82
C ALA A 35 10.71 4.50 -8.34
N LEU A 36 10.69 4.72 -9.66
CA LEU A 36 9.83 5.73 -10.30
C LEU A 36 8.34 5.43 -10.09
N MET A 37 7.94 4.15 -10.16
CA MET A 37 6.55 3.75 -9.86
C MET A 37 6.18 4.04 -8.40
N ARG A 38 7.08 3.78 -7.44
CA ARG A 38 6.85 4.13 -6.03
C ARG A 38 6.72 5.64 -5.82
N ARG A 39 7.54 6.44 -6.51
CA ARG A 39 7.40 7.90 -6.56
C ARG A 39 6.03 8.32 -7.10
N ALA A 40 5.62 7.76 -8.24
CA ALA A 40 4.31 8.02 -8.84
C ALA A 40 3.14 7.67 -7.91
N MET A 41 3.23 6.56 -7.17
CA MET A 41 2.21 6.19 -6.18
C MET A 41 2.08 7.24 -5.07
N MET A 42 3.19 7.74 -4.55
CA MET A 42 3.17 8.81 -3.53
C MET A 42 2.55 10.10 -4.09
N ASP A 43 2.91 10.48 -5.33
CA ASP A 43 2.35 11.68 -5.96
C ASP A 43 0.84 11.57 -6.16
N VAL A 44 0.34 10.41 -6.61
CA VAL A 44 -1.10 10.14 -6.74
C VAL A 44 -1.81 10.20 -5.39
N GLN A 45 -1.22 9.65 -4.32
CA GLN A 45 -1.79 9.75 -2.97
C GLN A 45 -1.90 11.21 -2.51
N ARG A 46 -0.87 12.02 -2.74
CA ARG A 46 -0.88 13.47 -2.43
C ARG A 46 -1.93 14.21 -3.26
N ILE A 47 -2.08 13.90 -4.54
CA ILE A 47 -3.14 14.47 -5.39
C ILE A 47 -4.53 14.15 -4.82
N MET A 48 -4.76 12.89 -4.43
CA MET A 48 -6.03 12.48 -3.82
C MET A 48 -6.29 13.23 -2.51
N GLN A 49 -5.25 13.41 -1.69
CA GLN A 49 -5.34 14.15 -0.44
C GLN A 49 -5.71 15.63 -0.66
N ILE A 50 -5.07 16.34 -1.59
CA ILE A 50 -5.45 17.74 -1.92
C ILE A 50 -6.90 17.81 -2.36
N ARG A 51 -7.34 16.89 -3.22
CA ARG A 51 -8.71 16.88 -3.76
C ARG A 51 -9.77 16.68 -2.68
N GLU A 52 -9.45 15.95 -1.62
CA GLU A 52 -10.33 15.72 -0.48
C GLU A 52 -10.30 16.90 0.51
N GLU A 53 -9.10 17.42 0.82
CA GLU A 53 -8.90 18.44 1.85
C GLU A 53 -9.29 19.86 1.38
N LYS A 54 -8.98 20.22 0.12
CA LYS A 54 -9.16 21.60 -0.36
C LYS A 54 -10.61 22.12 -0.26
N PRO A 55 -11.67 21.38 -0.65
CA PRO A 55 -13.04 21.87 -0.53
C PRO A 55 -13.50 22.02 0.93
N SER A 56 -13.05 21.12 1.82
CA SER A 56 -13.37 21.22 3.25
C SER A 56 -12.68 22.42 3.89
N LEU A 57 -11.41 22.67 3.54
CA LEU A 57 -10.67 23.84 3.98
C LEU A 57 -11.29 25.16 3.50
N GLN A 58 -11.71 25.24 2.23
CA GLN A 58 -12.41 26.41 1.70
C GLN A 58 -13.68 26.76 2.50
N ASN A 59 -14.42 25.74 2.95
CA ASN A 59 -15.58 25.94 3.81
C ASN A 59 -15.21 26.47 5.19
N LEU A 60 -14.13 25.97 5.79
CA LEU A 60 -13.62 26.41 7.10
C LEU A 60 -13.06 27.84 7.06
N VAL A 61 -12.44 28.24 5.94
CA VAL A 61 -11.98 29.61 5.73
C VAL A 61 -13.16 30.56 5.61
N ARG A 62 -14.19 30.19 4.83
CA ARG A 62 -15.41 31.01 4.68
C ARG A 62 -16.18 31.18 5.99
N SER A 63 -16.16 30.19 6.87
CA SER A 63 -16.78 30.30 8.21
C SER A 63 -15.92 31.06 9.22
N GLY A 64 -14.68 31.43 8.86
CA GLY A 64 -13.75 32.16 9.73
C GLY A 64 -13.10 31.30 10.82
N VAL A 65 -13.21 29.98 10.75
CA VAL A 65 -12.60 29.05 11.73
C VAL A 65 -11.09 28.90 11.47
N VAL A 66 -10.67 29.00 10.21
CA VAL A 66 -9.28 28.89 9.77
C VAL A 66 -8.90 30.12 8.94
N GLY A 67 -7.64 30.56 9.03
CA GLY A 67 -7.13 31.70 8.27
C GLY A 67 -6.81 31.37 6.80
N GLU A 68 -6.80 32.40 5.96
CA GLU A 68 -6.50 32.32 4.52
C GLU A 68 -5.12 31.69 4.22
N ALA A 69 -4.15 31.90 5.11
CA ALA A 69 -2.78 31.38 4.96
C ALA A 69 -2.70 29.85 4.78
N MET A 70 -3.65 29.10 5.36
CA MET A 70 -3.69 27.63 5.17
C MET A 70 -4.18 27.27 3.77
N LEU A 71 -5.12 28.04 3.21
CA LEU A 71 -5.60 27.87 1.84
C LEU A 71 -4.52 28.26 0.82
N GLU A 72 -3.76 29.33 1.10
CA GLU A 72 -2.58 29.68 0.30
C GLU A 72 -1.54 28.55 0.31
N ASN A 73 -1.30 27.92 1.48
CA ASN A 73 -0.35 26.83 1.60
C ASN A 73 -0.75 25.59 0.79
N ILE A 74 -2.02 25.17 0.83
CA ILE A 74 -2.47 24.02 0.02
C ILE A 74 -2.46 24.33 -1.48
N ASN A 75 -2.74 25.58 -1.88
CA ASN A 75 -2.63 26.00 -3.28
C ASN A 75 -1.16 26.00 -3.76
N ALA A 76 -0.23 26.45 -2.93
CA ALA A 76 1.20 26.38 -3.22
C ALA A 76 1.67 24.92 -3.36
N ALA A 77 1.22 24.05 -2.45
CA ALA A 77 1.52 22.62 -2.49
C ALA A 77 0.95 21.93 -3.74
N GLU A 78 -0.26 22.30 -4.17
CA GLU A 78 -0.84 21.80 -5.42
C GLU A 78 0.03 22.19 -6.64
N SER A 79 0.46 23.45 -6.72
CA SER A 79 1.34 23.90 -7.81
C SER A 79 2.70 23.22 -7.78
N GLU A 80 3.29 22.99 -6.61
CA GLU A 80 4.55 22.26 -6.47
C GLU A 80 4.40 20.79 -6.91
N LEU A 81 3.30 20.15 -6.53
CA LEU A 81 2.99 18.77 -6.91
C LEU A 81 2.72 18.64 -8.42
N GLU A 82 2.10 19.64 -9.05
CA GLU A 82 1.91 19.66 -10.50
C GLU A 82 3.24 19.71 -11.26
N LEU A 83 4.20 20.53 -10.80
CA LEU A 83 5.55 20.57 -11.37
C LEU A 83 6.27 19.23 -11.18
N GLU A 84 6.19 18.65 -9.98
CA GLU A 84 6.76 17.34 -9.71
C GLU A 84 6.18 16.23 -10.62
N CYS A 85 4.86 16.27 -10.86
CA CYS A 85 4.22 15.33 -11.77
C CYS A 85 4.67 15.52 -13.22
N GLN A 86 4.91 16.75 -13.67
CA GLN A 86 5.44 17.02 -15.01
C GLN A 86 6.84 16.45 -15.18
N ASP A 87 7.71 16.63 -14.18
CA ASP A 87 9.05 16.03 -14.18
C ASP A 87 8.96 14.50 -14.22
N LEU A 88 8.09 13.91 -13.40
CA LEU A 88 7.87 12.46 -13.38
C LEU A 88 7.38 11.92 -14.73
N ILE A 89 6.45 12.62 -15.39
CA ILE A 89 5.93 12.25 -16.71
C ILE A 89 7.04 12.29 -17.75
N ALA A 90 7.86 13.35 -17.75
CA ALA A 90 8.99 13.49 -18.65
C ALA A 90 10.03 12.40 -18.43
N GLU A 91 10.34 12.08 -17.18
CA GLU A 91 11.25 11.00 -16.82
C GLU A 91 10.71 9.62 -17.24
N ALA A 92 9.42 9.36 -17.05
CA ALA A 92 8.79 8.09 -17.45
C ALA A 92 8.90 7.85 -18.95
N ASP A 93 8.76 8.89 -19.77
CA ASP A 93 8.93 8.78 -21.22
C ASP A 93 10.38 8.41 -21.62
N LEU A 94 11.39 8.63 -20.76
CA LEU A 94 12.77 8.16 -21.01
C LEU A 94 12.93 6.64 -20.86
N PHE A 95 12.12 6.01 -20.01
CA PHE A 95 12.16 4.54 -19.82
C PHE A 95 11.38 3.82 -20.91
N ARG A 96 10.25 4.40 -21.34
CA ARG A 96 9.38 3.80 -22.35
C ARG A 96 8.53 4.89 -22.99
N ASP A 97 8.62 5.00 -24.31
CA ASP A 97 7.82 5.92 -25.10
C ASP A 97 6.33 5.86 -24.76
N GLY A 98 5.76 6.99 -24.34
CA GLY A 98 4.34 7.14 -24.05
C GLY A 98 3.92 6.65 -22.67
N TRP A 99 4.84 6.14 -21.84
CA TRP A 99 4.55 5.72 -20.48
C TRP A 99 4.22 6.91 -19.57
N GLY A 100 4.75 8.10 -19.84
CA GLY A 100 4.37 9.32 -19.12
C GLY A 100 2.87 9.59 -19.14
N LYS A 101 2.15 9.15 -20.18
CA LYS A 101 0.69 9.32 -20.29
C LYS A 101 -0.09 8.35 -19.40
N THR A 102 0.48 7.20 -19.05
CA THR A 102 -0.22 6.11 -18.34
C THR A 102 0.29 5.88 -16.92
N ILE A 103 1.52 6.30 -16.59
CA ILE A 103 2.18 6.01 -15.31
C ILE A 103 1.34 6.41 -14.09
N LEU A 104 0.72 7.60 -14.10
CA LEU A 104 -0.13 8.04 -12.98
C LEU A 104 -1.43 7.22 -12.87
N GLN A 105 -1.98 6.73 -13.99
CA GLN A 105 -3.15 5.84 -13.99
C GLN A 105 -2.79 4.44 -13.49
N GLU A 106 -1.64 3.93 -13.90
CA GLU A 106 -1.07 2.67 -13.42
C GLU A 106 -0.80 2.73 -11.92
N ALA A 107 -0.17 3.80 -11.44
CA ALA A 107 0.08 4.05 -10.02
C ALA A 107 -1.21 4.10 -9.19
N GLY A 108 -2.24 4.80 -9.68
CA GLY A 108 -3.57 4.80 -9.07
C GLY A 108 -4.18 3.40 -8.94
N SER A 109 -4.02 2.57 -9.96
CA SER A 109 -4.48 1.17 -9.94
C SER A 109 -3.71 0.32 -8.92
N PHE A 110 -2.39 0.53 -8.79
CA PHE A 110 -1.58 -0.14 -7.78
C PHE A 110 -2.00 0.22 -6.35
N ILE A 111 -2.26 1.49 -6.07
CA ILE A 111 -2.74 1.95 -4.76
C ILE A 111 -4.07 1.26 -4.41
N GLN A 112 -5.01 1.20 -5.36
CA GLN A 112 -6.29 0.53 -5.15
C GLN A 112 -6.12 -0.96 -4.84
N LEU A 113 -5.25 -1.65 -5.58
CA LEU A 113 -4.93 -3.05 -5.35
C LEU A 113 -4.31 -3.26 -3.96
N GLN A 114 -3.34 -2.42 -3.57
CA GLN A 114 -2.69 -2.48 -2.27
C GLN A 114 -3.69 -2.27 -1.13
N ASN A 115 -4.59 -1.30 -1.26
CA ASN A 115 -5.65 -1.05 -0.28
C ASN A 115 -6.60 -2.24 -0.15
N GLN A 116 -7.00 -2.86 -1.27
CA GLN A 116 -7.84 -4.05 -1.27
C GLN A 116 -7.15 -5.23 -0.57
N GLN A 117 -5.86 -5.46 -0.84
CA GLN A 117 -5.09 -6.51 -0.19
C GLN A 117 -4.96 -6.27 1.32
N ASN A 118 -4.71 -5.03 1.74
CA ASN A 118 -4.62 -4.68 3.16
C ASN A 118 -5.96 -4.91 3.87
N GLN A 119 -7.08 -4.56 3.24
CA GLN A 119 -8.41 -4.83 3.78
C GLN A 119 -8.69 -6.34 3.93
N GLN A 120 -8.31 -7.15 2.93
CA GLN A 120 -8.47 -8.62 3.02
C GLN A 120 -7.63 -9.23 4.14
N LYS A 121 -6.38 -8.77 4.31
CA LYS A 121 -5.50 -9.20 5.40
C LYS A 121 -6.09 -8.84 6.77
N ALA A 122 -6.57 -7.60 6.93
CA ALA A 122 -7.19 -7.16 8.18
C ALA A 122 -8.46 -7.97 8.51
N GLN A 123 -9.29 -8.28 7.51
CA GLN A 123 -10.48 -9.13 7.69
C GLN A 123 -10.11 -10.57 8.10
N ALA A 124 -9.07 -11.15 7.49
CA ALA A 124 -8.59 -12.48 7.84
C ALA A 124 -8.03 -12.54 9.27
N GLN A 125 -7.32 -11.49 9.71
CA GLN A 125 -6.82 -11.37 11.09
C GLN A 125 -7.97 -11.24 12.10
N ALA A 126 -8.96 -10.38 11.82
CA ALA A 126 -10.12 -10.20 12.69
C ALA A 126 -10.99 -11.47 12.81
N ALA A 127 -11.04 -12.31 11.77
CA ALA A 127 -11.73 -13.61 11.81
C ALA A 127 -10.94 -14.70 12.56
N ALA A 128 -9.63 -14.53 12.71
CA ALA A 128 -8.74 -15.48 13.38
C ALA A 128 -8.57 -15.23 14.88
N GLU A 129 -9.02 -14.08 15.41
CA GLU A 129 -9.10 -13.82 16.85
C GLU A 129 -10.38 -14.45 17.43
N PRO A 130 -10.32 -15.62 18.12
CA PRO A 130 -11.48 -16.18 18.79
C PRO A 130 -11.88 -15.26 19.96
N GLN A 131 -13.16 -14.90 20.02
CA GLN A 131 -13.77 -14.12 21.10
C GLN A 131 -13.48 -14.75 22.48
N SER A 132 -12.46 -14.25 23.20
CA SER A 132 -12.17 -14.62 24.59
C SER A 132 -12.85 -13.69 25.61
N HIS A 133 -13.93 -13.00 25.22
CA HIS A 133 -14.77 -12.19 26.11
C HIS A 133 -16.25 -12.54 25.96
N ALA A 134 -16.61 -13.79 26.24
CA ALA A 134 -17.99 -14.20 26.51
C ALA A 134 -18.00 -15.16 27.70
N GLY A 135 -17.78 -14.63 28.91
CA GLY A 135 -17.64 -15.48 30.09
C GLY A 135 -17.59 -14.75 31.43
N HIS A 136 -18.50 -13.81 31.70
CA HIS A 136 -18.94 -13.59 33.08
C HIS A 136 -20.34 -12.95 33.14
N SER A 137 -21.36 -13.80 33.25
CA SER A 137 -22.68 -13.41 33.72
C SER A 137 -22.62 -13.18 35.23
N HIS A 138 -22.82 -11.94 35.67
CA HIS A 138 -23.33 -11.70 37.02
C HIS A 138 -24.66 -10.94 36.90
N ASP A 139 -25.72 -11.72 37.12
CA ASP A 139 -27.07 -11.31 37.44
C ASP A 139 -27.05 -10.45 38.71
N HIS A 140 -27.60 -9.23 38.64
CA HIS A 140 -28.39 -8.65 39.73
C HIS A 140 -29.11 -7.38 39.26
N SER A 141 -30.44 -7.48 39.32
CA SER A 141 -31.45 -6.43 39.18
C SER A 141 -31.42 -5.40 40.30
N ASP A 142 -31.55 -4.10 39.97
CA ASP A 142 -32.53 -3.19 40.59
C ASP A 142 -32.65 -1.85 39.83
N PRO A 143 -33.84 -1.20 39.77
CA PRO A 143 -34.03 0.07 39.08
C PRO A 143 -33.97 1.28 40.04
N ASN A 144 -33.62 2.43 39.45
CA ASN A 144 -33.90 3.79 39.91
C ASN A 144 -32.89 4.47 40.86
N HIS A 145 -32.11 5.43 40.33
CA HIS A 145 -32.07 6.78 40.91
C HIS A 145 -31.53 7.82 39.91
N SER A 146 -32.22 8.96 39.83
CA SER A 146 -31.82 10.19 39.16
C SER A 146 -30.81 11.01 39.99
N HIS A 147 -29.81 11.61 39.34
CA HIS A 147 -29.29 13.00 39.53
C HIS A 147 -27.98 13.18 38.72
N SER A 148 -27.98 14.02 37.67
CA SER A 148 -27.52 15.42 37.60
C SER A 148 -26.01 15.65 37.52
N HIS A 149 -25.61 16.30 36.42
CA HIS A 149 -24.49 17.22 36.20
C HIS A 149 -23.21 17.06 37.03
N ASP A 150 -22.10 16.80 36.34
CA ASP A 150 -20.95 17.71 36.38
C ASP A 150 -20.07 17.49 35.14
N SER A 151 -19.71 18.58 34.46
CA SER A 151 -18.81 18.57 33.31
C SER A 151 -17.42 18.91 33.81
N THR A 152 -16.57 17.90 33.94
CA THR A 152 -15.14 18.09 34.07
C THR A 152 -14.41 17.42 32.92
N ALA A 153 -13.44 18.16 32.42
CA ALA A 153 -12.66 17.89 31.23
C ALA A 153 -11.88 16.58 31.34
N GLU A 154 -11.91 15.76 30.28
CA GLU A 154 -10.87 14.77 30.06
C GLU A 154 -10.32 14.89 28.64
N ALA A 155 -9.00 15.05 28.63
CA ALA A 155 -8.14 15.08 27.48
C ALA A 155 -8.27 13.78 26.67
N ASN A 156 -8.19 13.90 25.35
CA ASN A 156 -8.04 12.79 24.43
C ASN A 156 -6.59 12.27 24.47
N PRO A 157 -6.30 11.05 24.97
CA PRO A 157 -4.98 10.46 24.88
C PRO A 157 -5.03 9.35 23.84
N ASN A 158 -4.77 9.68 22.57
CA ASN A 158 -4.38 8.66 21.61
C ASN A 158 -3.32 9.19 20.66
N ILE A 159 -2.18 9.57 21.25
CA ILE A 159 -0.89 9.45 20.60
C ILE A 159 -0.31 8.17 21.17
N THR A 160 -0.52 7.05 20.49
CA THR A 160 0.29 5.86 20.73
C THR A 160 1.56 6.06 19.94
N GLU A 161 2.65 6.25 20.68
CA GLU A 161 4.03 6.16 20.19
C GLU A 161 4.16 4.89 19.34
N ILE A 162 4.43 5.07 18.05
CA ILE A 162 4.95 4.00 17.23
C ILE A 162 6.44 3.94 17.59
N GLU A 163 6.78 3.12 18.58
CA GLU A 163 8.15 2.62 18.72
C GLU A 163 8.46 1.83 17.44
N GLU A 164 9.33 2.42 16.62
CA GLU A 164 9.95 1.78 15.48
C GLU A 164 10.95 0.74 16.01
N THR A 165 10.47 -0.46 16.35
CA THR A 165 11.34 -1.61 16.62
C THR A 165 11.93 -2.08 15.30
N ALA A 166 13.23 -1.86 15.14
CA ALA A 166 14.03 -2.09 13.92
C ALA A 166 14.20 -3.57 13.50
N ASP A 167 13.32 -4.49 13.91
CA ASP A 167 13.55 -5.94 13.79
C ASP A 167 12.67 -6.68 12.77
N ASP A 168 11.80 -6.00 12.01
CA ASP A 168 10.93 -6.68 11.02
C ASP A 168 11.12 -6.17 9.59
N VAL A 169 12.38 -6.18 9.14
CA VAL A 169 12.70 -6.21 7.71
C VAL A 169 12.60 -7.68 7.27
N PRO A 170 11.68 -8.06 6.35
CA PRO A 170 11.62 -9.43 5.88
C PRO A 170 12.96 -9.80 5.26
N GLU A 171 13.64 -10.76 5.90
CA GLU A 171 14.95 -11.25 5.53
C GLU A 171 14.93 -11.68 4.05
N LEU A 172 15.71 -10.98 3.23
CA LEU A 172 15.85 -11.27 1.80
C LEU A 172 16.46 -12.65 1.65
N LEU A 173 15.61 -13.65 1.39
CA LEU A 173 16.01 -15.04 1.10
C LEU A 173 17.18 -15.05 0.12
N THR A 174 18.23 -15.75 0.51
CA THR A 174 19.46 -15.81 -0.27
C THR A 174 19.21 -16.47 -1.63
N LYS A 175 20.05 -16.16 -2.62
CA LYS A 175 19.93 -16.72 -3.99
C LYS A 175 19.93 -18.26 -4.01
N GLU A 176 20.50 -18.88 -2.98
CA GLU A 176 20.60 -20.33 -2.81
C GLU A 176 19.26 -20.94 -2.34
N GLU A 177 18.56 -20.30 -1.40
CA GLU A 177 17.26 -20.76 -0.89
C GLU A 177 16.14 -20.62 -1.93
N LEU A 178 16.19 -19.59 -2.77
CA LEU A 178 15.29 -19.44 -3.91
C LEU A 178 15.50 -20.54 -4.97
N ALA A 179 16.76 -20.92 -5.20
CA ALA A 179 17.09 -22.01 -6.12
C ALA A 179 16.64 -23.38 -5.58
N GLU A 180 16.79 -23.63 -4.28
CA GLU A 180 16.34 -24.87 -3.64
C GLU A 180 14.82 -25.00 -3.67
N ARG A 181 14.09 -23.91 -3.46
CA ARG A 181 12.62 -23.89 -3.53
C ARG A 181 12.11 -24.14 -4.95
N ALA A 182 12.73 -23.54 -5.96
CA ALA A 182 12.41 -23.78 -7.36
C ALA A 182 12.70 -25.23 -7.78
N ALA A 183 13.80 -25.82 -7.31
CA ALA A 183 14.13 -27.22 -7.57
C ALA A 183 13.11 -28.18 -6.94
N LYS A 184 12.63 -27.86 -5.73
CA LYS A 184 11.62 -28.67 -5.04
C LYS A 184 10.24 -28.59 -5.69
N GLU A 185 9.91 -27.43 -6.28
CA GLU A 185 8.67 -27.23 -7.04
C GLU A 185 8.70 -28.00 -8.37
N LEU A 186 9.82 -28.00 -9.10
CA LEU A 186 9.99 -28.80 -10.32
C LEU A 186 9.87 -30.31 -10.07
N LEU A 187 10.43 -30.82 -8.96
CA LEU A 187 10.28 -32.22 -8.57
C LEU A 187 8.82 -32.58 -8.22
N ALA A 188 8.09 -31.66 -7.60
CA ALA A 188 6.67 -31.85 -7.32
C ALA A 188 5.83 -31.88 -8.60
N GLU A 189 6.15 -31.05 -9.59
CA GLU A 189 5.49 -31.04 -10.90
C GLU A 189 5.78 -32.31 -11.72
N GLU A 190 7.01 -32.83 -11.65
CA GLU A 190 7.39 -34.07 -12.33
C GLU A 190 6.66 -35.30 -11.76
N GLU A 191 6.49 -35.36 -10.43
CA GLU A 191 5.70 -36.41 -9.75
C GLU A 191 4.20 -36.35 -10.07
N VAL A 192 3.64 -35.14 -10.24
CA VAL A 192 2.24 -34.95 -10.66
C VAL A 192 2.05 -35.38 -12.12
N ASN A 193 3.03 -35.12 -12.99
CA ASN A 193 2.95 -35.50 -14.40
C ASN A 193 3.08 -37.03 -14.61
N LYS A 194 3.87 -37.72 -13.77
CA LYS A 194 4.01 -39.18 -13.77
C LYS A 194 2.71 -39.90 -13.39
N LYS A 195 1.92 -39.33 -12.48
CA LYS A 195 0.58 -39.83 -12.13
C LYS A 195 -0.46 -39.64 -13.24
N LYS A 196 -0.32 -38.60 -14.08
CA LYS A 196 -1.25 -38.36 -15.22
C LYS A 196 -0.99 -39.30 -16.41
N ASN A 197 0.26 -39.73 -16.64
CA ASN A 197 0.60 -40.61 -17.77
C ASN A 197 0.50 -42.12 -17.49
N GLY A 198 0.33 -42.55 -16.24
CA GLY A 198 0.18 -43.98 -15.88
C GLY A 198 -1.20 -44.60 -16.18
N GLY A 199 -2.18 -43.83 -16.66
CA GLY A 199 -3.59 -44.26 -16.74
C GLY A 199 -4.09 -44.83 -18.08
N LYS A 200 -3.27 -44.93 -19.13
CA LYS A 200 -3.71 -45.41 -20.47
C LYS A 200 -3.04 -46.73 -20.88
N ALA A 201 -3.32 -47.81 -20.14
CA ALA A 201 -3.05 -49.15 -20.63
C ALA A 201 -4.02 -50.19 -20.03
N SER A 202 -5.25 -50.28 -20.56
CA SER A 202 -5.99 -51.55 -20.75
C SER A 202 -7.46 -51.33 -21.10
N LYS A 203 -7.80 -51.34 -22.40
CA LYS A 203 -9.05 -51.93 -22.90
C LYS A 203 -8.96 -52.14 -24.42
N SER A 204 -8.10 -53.09 -24.80
CA SER A 204 -8.15 -53.71 -26.12
C SER A 204 -8.56 -55.17 -25.94
N GLY A 205 -9.65 -55.54 -26.61
CA GLY A 205 -9.97 -56.93 -26.97
C GLY A 205 -10.97 -57.66 -26.07
N LYS A 206 -12.21 -57.84 -26.56
CA LYS A 206 -12.64 -59.16 -27.05
C LYS A 206 -13.89 -59.07 -27.93
N LYS A 207 -13.73 -59.64 -29.13
CA LYS A 207 -14.73 -59.91 -30.18
C LYS A 207 -15.20 -61.36 -30.03
N LYS A 208 -16.35 -61.68 -30.64
CA LYS A 208 -17.00 -63.00 -30.84
C LYS A 208 -17.95 -63.40 -29.70
N LYS A 209 -19.16 -63.89 -29.97
CA LYS A 209 -19.60 -64.73 -31.09
C LYS A 209 -21.09 -64.52 -31.34
#